data_AF-A0A6M0AUL3-F1
#
_entry.id   AF-A0A6M0AUL3-F1
#
_cell.length_a   1.000
_cell.length_b   1.000
_cell.length_c   1.000
_cell.angle_alpha   90.00
_cell.angle_beta   90.00
_cell.angle_gamma   90.00
#
_symmetry.space_group_name_H-M   'P 1'
#
loop_
_entity.id
_entity.type
_entity.pdbx_description
1 polymer ?
#
loop_
_entity_poly.entity_id
_entity_poly.type
_entity_poly.pdbx_seq_one_letter_code
_entity_poly.pdbx_strand_id
1 'polypeptide(L)'
;MESKSNEITAVPLLLKLLNLFGAVVTLDAMGTQIDIARQIKQGGGDYVLALKGNQGQLSQQVAGWFAMAQAQNCQGIELSYHQTVEASHHRIETRQVWAVGVTQLPPLHRQSQWEGLTSVVMVKRTQQLWNMRHHPDSVLPQFPVGGWLAA
;
A
#
# COMPACT_ATOMS: atom_id res chain seq x y z
N MET A 1 11.11 5.22 -29.94
CA MET A 1 10.09 4.16 -30.01
C MET A 1 10.37 3.23 -28.85
N GLU A 2 9.54 3.26 -27.82
CA GLU A 2 9.36 2.11 -26.94
C GLU A 2 7.87 2.05 -26.67
N SER A 3 7.24 1.04 -27.26
CA SER A 3 5.82 0.80 -27.17
C SER A 3 5.47 0.61 -25.69
N LYS A 4 4.79 1.60 -25.11
CA LYS A 4 3.91 1.36 -23.96
C LYS A 4 2.91 0.27 -24.37
N SER A 5 3.29 -0.99 -24.26
CA SER A 5 2.32 -2.06 -24.09
C SER A 5 1.59 -1.70 -22.80
N ASN A 6 0.41 -1.10 -22.93
CA ASN A 6 -0.34 -0.59 -21.80
C ASN A 6 -0.57 -1.76 -20.83
N GLU A 7 0.01 -1.69 -19.64
CA GLU A 7 -0.17 -2.68 -18.57
C GLU A 7 -1.65 -2.99 -18.33
N ILE A 8 -2.50 -1.97 -18.55
CA ILE A 8 -3.97 -2.05 -18.57
C ILE A 8 -4.48 -3.20 -19.46
N THR A 9 -3.87 -3.43 -20.62
CA THR A 9 -4.24 -4.50 -21.55
C THR A 9 -3.44 -5.79 -21.29
N ALA A 10 -2.17 -5.67 -20.88
CA ALA A 10 -1.27 -6.81 -20.73
C ALA A 10 -1.55 -7.64 -19.45
N VAL A 11 -1.83 -6.99 -18.32
CA VAL A 11 -2.05 -7.68 -17.02
C VAL A 11 -3.25 -8.63 -17.08
N PRO A 12 -4.44 -8.25 -17.60
CA PRO A 12 -5.55 -9.20 -17.71
C PRO A 12 -5.22 -10.43 -18.55
N LEU A 13 -4.45 -10.27 -19.63
CA LEU A 13 -4.04 -11.39 -20.48
C LEU A 13 -3.06 -12.31 -19.75
N LEU A 14 -2.07 -11.72 -19.07
CA LEU A 14 -1.10 -12.49 -18.28
C LEU A 14 -1.78 -13.31 -17.19
N LEU A 15 -2.71 -12.73 -16.45
CA LEU A 15 -3.46 -13.44 -15.40
C LEU A 15 -4.27 -14.63 -15.92
N LYS A 16 -4.69 -14.64 -17.19
CA LYS A 16 -5.37 -15.80 -17.81
C LYS A 16 -4.42 -16.95 -18.13
N LEU A 17 -3.12 -16.66 -18.30
CA LEU A 17 -2.11 -17.65 -18.69
C LEU A 17 -1.44 -18.29 -17.47
N LEU A 18 -1.55 -17.67 -16.29
CA LEU A 18 -0.95 -18.15 -15.05
C LEU A 18 -1.93 -19.02 -14.26
N ASN A 19 -1.41 -20.05 -13.59
CA ASN A 19 -2.17 -20.74 -12.54
C ASN A 19 -2.13 -19.88 -11.27
N LEU A 20 -3.27 -19.31 -10.89
CA LEU A 20 -3.37 -18.41 -9.74
C LEU A 20 -3.77 -19.13 -8.44
N PHE A 21 -4.10 -20.42 -8.48
CA PHE A 21 -4.60 -21.13 -7.30
C PHE A 21 -3.58 -21.11 -6.15
N GLY A 22 -3.96 -20.48 -5.03
CA GLY A 22 -3.11 -20.31 -3.86
C GLY A 22 -1.95 -19.32 -4.02
N ALA A 23 -1.87 -18.59 -5.14
CA ALA A 23 -0.86 -17.57 -5.36
C ALA A 23 -1.30 -16.20 -4.80
N VAL A 24 -0.33 -15.40 -4.34
CA VAL A 24 -0.55 -13.99 -4.00
C VAL A 24 0.00 -13.11 -5.12
N VAL A 25 -0.89 -12.38 -5.77
CA VAL A 25 -0.55 -11.45 -6.85
C VAL A 25 -0.33 -10.07 -6.27
N THR A 26 0.87 -9.53 -6.49
CA THR A 26 1.18 -8.14 -6.14
C THR A 26 1.24 -7.30 -7.41
N LEU A 27 0.61 -6.13 -7.41
CA LEU A 27 0.67 -5.18 -8.52
C LEU A 27 0.86 -3.77 -7.99
N ASP A 28 1.45 -2.95 -8.85
CA ASP A 28 1.61 -1.53 -8.58
C ASP A 28 0.27 -0.79 -8.68
N ALA A 29 0.31 0.54 -8.51
CA ALA A 29 -0.88 1.34 -8.59
C ALA A 29 -1.56 1.25 -9.95
N MET A 30 -0.83 1.20 -11.07
CA MET A 30 -1.45 1.11 -12.39
C MET A 30 -2.27 -0.18 -12.58
N GLY A 31 -1.85 -1.27 -11.94
CA GLY A 31 -2.59 -2.55 -11.88
C GLY A 31 -3.73 -2.62 -10.87
N THR A 32 -3.86 -1.65 -9.96
CA THR A 32 -4.90 -1.62 -8.91
C THR A 32 -6.27 -1.27 -9.48
N GLN A 33 -6.93 -2.28 -10.03
CA GLN A 33 -8.24 -2.17 -10.67
C GLN A 33 -9.19 -3.24 -10.13
N ILE A 34 -10.47 -2.88 -9.98
CA ILE A 34 -11.53 -3.77 -9.48
C ILE A 34 -11.63 -5.05 -10.31
N ASP A 35 -11.53 -4.94 -11.64
CA ASP A 35 -11.64 -6.10 -12.53
C ASP A 35 -10.42 -7.03 -12.43
N ILE A 36 -9.25 -6.48 -12.13
CA ILE A 36 -8.03 -7.26 -11.86
C ILE A 36 -8.16 -8.04 -10.55
N ALA A 37 -8.60 -7.39 -9.47
CA ALA A 37 -8.87 -8.04 -8.18
C ALA A 37 -9.86 -9.22 -8.35
N ARG A 38 -10.96 -8.98 -9.06
CA ARG A 38 -11.96 -10.00 -9.40
C ARG A 38 -11.34 -11.16 -10.17
N GLN A 39 -10.57 -10.89 -11.21
CA GLN A 39 -9.93 -11.92 -12.02
C GLN A 39 -8.97 -12.79 -11.20
N ILE A 40 -8.21 -12.18 -10.28
CA ILE A 40 -7.29 -12.91 -9.39
C ILE A 40 -8.08 -13.86 -8.47
N LYS A 41 -9.14 -13.36 -7.82
CA LYS A 41 -9.99 -14.18 -6.94
C LYS A 41 -10.67 -15.32 -7.69
N GLN A 42 -11.18 -15.07 -8.89
CA GLN A 42 -11.81 -16.09 -9.73
C GLN A 42 -10.81 -17.20 -10.15
N GLY A 43 -9.53 -16.86 -10.29
CA GLY A 43 -8.46 -17.83 -10.51
C GLY A 43 -8.03 -18.60 -9.26
N GLY A 44 -8.67 -18.37 -8.11
CA GLY A 44 -8.32 -19.00 -6.83
C GLY A 44 -7.09 -18.40 -6.14
N GLY A 45 -6.64 -17.23 -6.59
CA GLY A 45 -5.54 -16.49 -5.96
C GLY A 45 -6.01 -15.48 -4.93
N ASP A 46 -5.05 -14.85 -4.28
CA ASP A 46 -5.18 -13.68 -3.42
C ASP A 46 -4.37 -12.52 -4.01
N TYR A 47 -4.58 -11.31 -3.51
CA TYR A 47 -3.88 -10.13 -4.02
C TYR A 47 -3.40 -9.21 -2.91
N VAL A 48 -2.39 -8.42 -3.25
CA VAL A 48 -2.00 -7.20 -2.54
C VAL A 48 -1.73 -6.12 -3.58
N LEU A 49 -2.67 -5.19 -3.74
CA LEU A 49 -2.66 -4.19 -4.80
C LEU A 49 -2.30 -2.81 -4.21
N ALA A 50 -1.33 -2.14 -4.82
CA ALA A 50 -0.85 -0.86 -4.30
C ALA A 50 -1.86 0.26 -4.56
N LEU A 51 -2.36 0.89 -3.51
CA LEU A 51 -3.29 2.01 -3.57
C LEU A 51 -2.49 3.32 -3.43
N LYS A 52 -2.38 4.10 -4.51
CA LYS A 52 -1.59 5.37 -4.54
C LYS A 52 -2.40 6.57 -5.02
N GLY A 53 -2.01 7.74 -4.51
CA GLY A 53 -2.65 9.04 -4.71
C GLY A 53 -2.82 9.43 -6.19
N ASN A 54 -4.09 9.72 -6.51
CA ASN A 54 -4.81 9.91 -7.78
C ASN A 54 -5.83 8.80 -8.13
N GLN A 55 -5.90 7.71 -7.36
CA GLN A 55 -6.92 6.65 -7.50
C GLN A 55 -8.24 6.88 -6.75
N GLY A 56 -8.82 8.07 -6.93
CA GLY A 56 -10.20 8.34 -6.50
C GLY A 56 -10.45 8.23 -4.99
N GLN A 57 -11.72 8.03 -4.63
CA GLN A 57 -12.24 8.18 -3.27
C GLN A 57 -11.70 7.14 -2.27
N LEU A 58 -11.39 5.91 -2.73
CA LEU A 58 -10.91 4.84 -1.86
C LEU A 58 -9.56 5.18 -1.23
N SER A 59 -8.59 5.66 -2.04
CA SER A 59 -7.27 6.05 -1.55
C SER A 59 -7.36 7.16 -0.51
N GLN A 60 -8.23 8.15 -0.74
CA GLN A 60 -8.44 9.26 0.19
C GLN A 60 -9.04 8.80 1.52
N GLN A 61 -10.05 7.92 1.48
CA GLN A 61 -10.68 7.38 2.68
C GLN A 61 -9.70 6.57 3.53
N VAL A 62 -8.94 5.67 2.91
CA VAL A 62 -7.98 4.84 3.62
C VAL A 62 -6.84 5.70 4.19
N ALA A 63 -6.29 6.63 3.41
CA ALA A 63 -5.24 7.53 3.89
C ALA A 63 -5.73 8.43 5.04
N GLY A 64 -6.93 8.99 4.93
CA GLY A 64 -7.53 9.81 5.98
C GLY A 64 -7.79 9.03 7.27
N TRP A 65 -8.30 7.80 7.15
CA TRP A 65 -8.53 6.92 8.29
C TRP A 65 -7.23 6.60 9.03
N PHE A 66 -6.17 6.22 8.31
CA PHE A 66 -4.88 5.94 8.95
C PHE A 66 -4.25 7.19 9.58
N ALA A 67 -4.41 8.37 8.97
CA ALA A 67 -3.93 9.61 9.56
C ALA A 67 -4.62 9.91 10.91
N MET A 68 -5.95 9.69 10.97
CA MET A 68 -6.71 9.80 12.22
C MET A 68 -6.30 8.74 13.24
N ALA A 69 -6.16 7.48 12.81
CA ALA A 69 -5.72 6.39 13.68
C ALA A 69 -4.35 6.68 14.29
N GLN A 70 -3.38 7.14 13.50
CA GLN A 70 -2.05 7.52 13.99
C GLN A 70 -2.09 8.71 14.94
N ALA A 71 -2.90 9.73 14.67
CA ALA A 71 -3.07 10.88 15.57
C ALA A 71 -3.61 10.48 16.95
N GLN A 72 -4.32 9.35 17.03
CA GLN A 72 -4.88 8.78 18.25
C GLN A 72 -4.05 7.60 18.79
N ASN A 73 -2.80 7.44 18.35
CA ASN A 73 -1.92 6.31 18.72
C ASN A 73 -2.56 4.92 18.49
N CYS A 74 -3.44 4.83 17.50
CA CYS A 74 -4.22 3.63 17.16
C CYS A 74 -5.00 3.04 18.35
N GLN A 75 -5.41 3.87 19.32
CA GLN A 75 -6.15 3.41 20.48
C GLN A 75 -7.49 2.78 20.08
N GLY A 76 -7.78 1.60 20.64
CA GLY A 76 -9.04 0.89 20.38
C GLY A 76 -9.14 0.24 19.01
N ILE A 77 -8.06 0.17 18.23
CA ILE A 77 -8.02 -0.44 16.90
C ILE A 77 -7.26 -1.74 16.97
N GLU A 78 -7.89 -2.84 16.53
CA GLU A 78 -7.18 -4.10 16.33
C GLU A 78 -6.36 -4.02 15.04
N LEU A 79 -5.03 -4.00 15.17
CA LEU A 79 -4.11 -3.93 14.04
C LEU A 79 -2.84 -4.75 14.27
N SER A 80 -2.23 -5.17 13.17
CA SER A 80 -0.87 -5.72 13.16
C SER A 80 0.13 -4.64 12.81
N TYR A 81 1.28 -4.61 13.50
CA TYR A 81 2.36 -3.66 13.27
C TYR A 81 3.71 -4.35 13.12
N HIS A 82 4.51 -3.91 12.15
CA HIS A 82 5.89 -4.34 11.98
C HIS A 82 6.80 -3.16 11.64
N GLN A 83 8.03 -3.19 12.13
CA GLN A 83 9.05 -2.19 11.81
C GLN A 83 10.38 -2.86 11.47
N THR A 84 10.99 -2.41 10.38
CA THR A 84 12.35 -2.78 9.98
C THR A 84 13.20 -1.53 9.88
N VAL A 85 14.45 -1.60 10.35
CA VAL A 85 15.45 -0.54 10.22
C VAL A 85 16.69 -1.13 9.56
N GLU A 86 17.06 -0.62 8.39
CA GLU A 86 18.19 -1.09 7.59
C GLU A 86 19.18 0.05 7.38
N ALA A 87 20.47 -0.20 7.62
CA ALA A 87 21.54 0.74 7.29
C ALA A 87 22.30 0.24 6.06
N SER A 88 22.39 1.04 5.00
CA SER A 88 23.11 0.71 3.77
C SER A 88 23.60 1.96 3.06
N HIS A 89 24.83 1.93 2.53
CA HIS A 89 25.44 2.99 1.71
C HIS A 89 25.09 4.41 2.16
N HIS A 90 25.36 4.74 3.43
CA HIS A 90 25.15 6.08 4.05
C HIS A 90 23.70 6.44 4.39
N ARG A 91 22.74 5.54 4.16
CA ARG A 91 21.32 5.73 4.46
C ARG A 91 20.85 4.78 5.55
N ILE A 92 20.07 5.30 6.48
CA ILE A 92 19.22 4.52 7.37
C ILE A 92 17.81 4.59 6.80
N GLU A 93 17.25 3.44 6.47
CA GLU A 93 15.88 3.29 6.01
C GLU A 93 15.05 2.63 7.10
N THR A 94 13.98 3.30 7.52
CA THR A 94 12.99 2.74 8.42
C THR A 94 11.72 2.47 7.62
N ARG A 95 11.26 1.21 7.63
CA ARG A 95 9.97 0.80 7.08
C ARG A 95 9.06 0.41 8.24
N GLN A 96 7.90 1.05 8.31
CA GLN A 96 6.86 0.74 9.28
C GLN A 96 5.63 0.27 8.51
N VAL A 97 5.03 -0.83 8.94
CA VAL A 97 3.90 -1.48 8.30
C VAL A 97 2.77 -1.63 9.32
N TRP A 98 1.56 -1.19 8.96
CA TRP A 98 0.34 -1.41 9.72
C TRP A 98 -0.64 -2.18 8.85
N ALA A 99 -1.23 -3.26 9.34
CA ALA A 99 -2.30 -3.99 8.65
C ALA A 99 -3.54 -4.03 9.52
N VAL A 100 -4.68 -3.69 8.93
CA VAL A 100 -5.97 -3.52 9.62
C VAL A 100 -7.03 -4.25 8.83
N GLY A 101 -7.85 -5.06 9.51
CA GLY A 101 -9.00 -5.70 8.87
C GLY A 101 -10.05 -4.67 8.47
N VAL A 102 -10.71 -4.86 7.32
CA VAL A 102 -11.75 -3.93 6.82
C VAL A 102 -12.92 -3.75 7.79
N THR A 103 -13.10 -4.67 8.75
CA THR A 103 -14.10 -4.59 9.81
C THR A 103 -13.84 -3.46 10.81
N GLN A 104 -12.60 -2.98 10.92
CA GLN A 104 -12.21 -1.86 11.79
C GLN A 104 -12.38 -0.49 11.09
N LEU A 105 -12.66 -0.50 9.78
CA LEU A 105 -12.82 0.71 8.98
C LEU A 105 -14.30 1.05 8.78
N PRO A 106 -14.64 2.35 8.62
CA PRO A 106 -15.93 2.73 8.08
C PRO A 106 -16.09 2.19 6.64
N PRO A 107 -17.33 2.10 6.11
CA PRO A 107 -17.58 1.62 4.75
C PRO A 107 -16.72 2.35 3.71
N LEU A 108 -15.95 1.58 2.94
CA LEU A 108 -15.05 2.11 1.92
C LEU A 108 -15.77 2.27 0.57
N HIS A 109 -15.33 3.24 -0.23
CA HIS A 109 -15.88 3.48 -1.56
C HIS A 109 -15.74 2.23 -2.44
N ARG A 110 -16.88 1.73 -2.93
CA ARG A 110 -16.98 0.51 -3.73
C ARG A 110 -16.39 -0.73 -3.05
N GLN A 111 -16.36 -0.80 -1.72
CA GLN A 111 -15.81 -1.93 -0.96
C GLN A 111 -16.30 -3.29 -1.47
N SER A 112 -17.60 -3.43 -1.74
CA SER A 112 -18.20 -4.67 -2.24
C SER A 112 -17.76 -5.08 -3.64
N GLN A 113 -17.16 -4.17 -4.42
CA GLN A 113 -16.63 -4.47 -5.75
C GLN A 113 -15.21 -5.05 -5.70
N TRP A 114 -14.49 -4.83 -4.60
CA TRP A 114 -13.19 -5.44 -4.34
C TRP A 114 -13.39 -6.85 -3.75
N GLU A 115 -13.58 -7.81 -4.64
CA GLU A 115 -13.85 -9.19 -4.27
C GLU A 115 -12.74 -9.75 -3.39
N GLY A 116 -13.08 -10.29 -2.22
CA GLY A 116 -12.09 -10.85 -1.29
C GLY A 116 -11.27 -9.81 -0.52
N LEU A 117 -11.60 -8.52 -0.58
CA LEU A 117 -10.95 -7.49 0.25
C LEU A 117 -11.19 -7.75 1.74
N THR A 118 -10.13 -8.05 2.48
CA THR A 118 -10.18 -8.37 3.91
C THR A 118 -9.43 -7.38 4.79
N SER A 119 -8.44 -6.69 4.25
CA SER A 119 -7.62 -5.76 5.02
C SER A 119 -7.16 -4.57 4.18
N VAL A 120 -6.69 -3.54 4.88
CA VAL A 120 -5.90 -2.45 4.30
C VAL A 120 -4.60 -2.36 5.08
N VAL A 121 -3.52 -2.13 4.35
CA VAL A 121 -2.15 -2.06 4.84
C VAL A 121 -1.61 -0.68 4.56
N MET A 122 -0.94 -0.05 5.53
CA MET A 122 -0.14 1.14 5.33
C MET A 122 1.34 0.81 5.52
N VAL A 123 2.17 1.28 4.62
CA VAL A 123 3.63 1.23 4.70
C VAL A 123 4.17 2.64 4.71
N LYS A 124 4.77 3.06 5.82
CA LYS A 124 5.51 4.32 5.92
C LYS A 124 7.00 4.04 5.78
N ARG A 125 7.64 4.74 4.86
CA ARG A 125 9.09 4.70 4.65
C ARG A 125 9.70 6.03 5.03
N THR A 126 10.69 6.03 5.89
CA THR A 126 11.55 7.19 6.16
C THR A 126 12.99 6.86 5.85
N GLN A 127 13.72 7.87 5.36
CA GLN A 127 15.12 7.74 4.98
C GLN A 127 15.91 8.86 5.63
N GLN A 128 17.02 8.50 6.28
CA GLN A 128 17.93 9.43 6.92
C GLN A 128 19.34 9.22 6.39
N LEU A 129 20.07 10.30 6.13
CA LEU A 129 21.50 10.24 5.83
C LEU A 129 22.28 10.23 7.14
N TRP A 130 23.25 9.32 7.27
CA TRP A 130 24.05 9.15 8.48
C TRP A 130 24.87 10.40 8.87
N ASN A 131 25.19 11.27 7.89
CA ASN A 131 26.08 12.42 8.04
C ASN A 131 25.39 13.71 8.52
N MET A 132 24.07 13.71 8.77
CA MET A 132 23.35 14.86 9.34
C MET A 132 23.24 14.80 10.87
N ARG A 133 24.33 14.48 11.57
CA ARG A 133 24.40 14.58 13.05
C ARG A 133 25.56 15.42 13.55
N HIS A 134 25.81 16.60 12.95
CA HIS A 134 26.65 17.63 13.57
C HIS A 134 26.25 19.04 13.10
N HIS A 135 25.04 19.52 13.44
CA HIS A 135 24.77 20.96 13.60
C HIS A 135 23.54 21.14 14.50
N PRO A 136 23.62 21.87 15.63
CA PRO A 136 22.53 21.99 16.58
C PRO A 136 21.32 22.83 16.10
N ASP A 137 21.35 23.40 14.89
CA ASP A 137 20.30 24.29 14.36
C ASP A 137 19.67 23.85 13.03
N SER A 138 19.92 22.63 12.55
CA SER A 138 19.27 22.17 11.32
C SER A 138 17.86 21.65 11.59
N VAL A 139 16.86 22.51 11.36
CA VAL A 139 15.44 22.14 11.23
C VAL A 139 15.36 20.94 10.27
N LEU A 140 14.87 19.80 10.78
CA LEU A 140 14.66 18.62 9.98
C LEU A 140 13.71 18.97 8.82
N PRO A 141 14.11 18.75 7.55
CA PRO A 141 13.20 18.99 6.45
C PRO A 141 12.06 17.98 6.56
N GLN A 142 10.85 18.48 6.82
CA GLN A 142 9.62 17.70 6.71
C GLN A 142 9.42 17.39 5.24
N PHE A 143 9.78 16.18 4.82
CA PHE A 143 9.46 15.65 3.50
C PHE A 143 8.19 14.78 3.55
N PRO A 144 7.39 14.79 2.48
CA PRO A 144 5.98 14.43 2.55
C PRO A 144 5.77 12.94 2.81
N VAL A 145 4.68 12.68 3.54
CA VAL A 145 4.22 11.38 4.01
C VAL A 145 3.74 10.54 2.82
N GLY A 146 4.68 9.93 2.10
CA GLY A 146 4.38 8.94 1.06
C GLY A 146 4.15 7.56 1.68
N GLY A 147 3.05 7.41 2.41
CA GLY A 147 2.58 6.10 2.87
C GLY A 147 2.08 5.29 1.67
N TRP A 148 2.65 4.12 1.42
CA TRP A 148 2.10 3.18 0.45
C TRP A 148 0.94 2.47 1.12
N LEU A 149 -0.23 2.49 0.50
CA LEU A 149 -1.33 1.66 0.95
C LEU A 149 -1.33 0.38 0.11
N ALA A 150 -1.47 -0.78 0.74
CA ALA A 150 -1.63 -2.06 0.08
C ALA A 150 -3.00 -2.60 0.51
N ALA A 151 -3.86 -2.96 -0.42
CA ALA A 151 -5.18 -3.55 -0.15
C ALA A 151 -5.24 -4.97 -0.71
#